data_AF-A0A1I1ISG7-F1
#
_entry.id   AF-A0A1I1ISG7-F1
#
_cell.length_a   1.000
_cell.length_b   1.000
_cell.length_c   1.000
_cell.angle_alpha   90.00
_cell.angle_beta   90.00
_cell.angle_gamma   90.00
#
_symmetry.space_group_name_H-M   'P 1'
#
loop_
_entity.id
_entity.type
_entity.pdbx_description
1 polymer ?
#
loop_
_entity_poly.entity_id
_entity_poly.type
_entity_poly.pdbx_seq_one_letter_code
_entity_poly.pdbx_strand_id
1 'polypeptide(L)'
;MAKSVPVRCPACRREHAFIPSEYPCGCGAPVAVPLRDAVPVRVRHRSWADSWTEVDCPACGRPGQWPQPEFCCPCGTTVRLAAVPGRQDGSTGEDAEAADAAEDPRAERSAFRPLTIRTACDAVACAEQFLRWLGFADVRSAMPRREADLDLRGPEVVGQVNPATSPTGPREIETLWLHGMAESLTAVAFSLAGYEREARSRADELRLPLFVLDLTGTPQPVNDAADTLLRDRR
;
A
#
# COMPACT_ATOMS: atom_id res chain seq x y z
N MET A 1 14.64 25.31 -20.49
CA MET A 1 15.90 24.53 -20.56
C MET A 1 16.05 23.81 -19.24
N ALA A 2 15.95 22.48 -19.22
CA ALA A 2 16.09 21.70 -18.00
C ALA A 2 17.57 21.72 -17.57
N LYS A 3 17.85 22.21 -16.36
CA LYS A 3 19.21 22.25 -15.82
C LYS A 3 19.58 20.84 -15.37
N SER A 4 20.61 20.26 -15.98
CA SER A 4 21.16 18.98 -15.54
C SER A 4 22.04 19.17 -14.32
N VAL A 5 22.02 18.19 -13.42
CA VAL A 5 22.82 18.18 -12.20
C VAL A 5 23.80 17.01 -12.27
N PRO A 6 25.11 17.23 -12.10
CA PRO A 6 26.09 16.14 -12.09
C PRO A 6 25.99 15.32 -10.81
N VAL A 7 25.93 14.00 -10.92
CA VAL A 7 25.76 13.06 -9.81
C VAL A 7 26.69 11.87 -9.96
N ARG A 8 27.35 11.45 -8.88
CA ARG A 8 28.21 10.25 -8.87
C ARG A 8 27.50 9.08 -8.23
N CYS A 9 27.52 7.92 -8.88
CA CYS A 9 26.98 6.69 -8.29
C CYS A 9 27.76 6.32 -7.00
N PRO A 10 27.09 6.06 -5.87
CA PRO A 10 27.76 5.70 -4.62
C PRO A 10 28.41 4.31 -4.66
N ALA A 11 28.02 3.44 -5.60
CA ALA A 11 28.59 2.09 -5.75
C ALA A 11 29.80 2.06 -6.69
N CYS A 12 29.66 2.56 -7.92
CA CYS A 12 30.70 2.45 -8.96
C CYS A 12 31.41 3.78 -9.27
N ARG A 13 31.04 4.88 -8.60
CA ARG A 13 31.60 6.24 -8.77
C ARG A 13 31.48 6.86 -10.16
N ARG A 14 30.81 6.20 -11.12
CA ARG A 14 30.49 6.75 -12.45
C ARG A 14 29.66 8.03 -12.32
N GLU A 15 30.02 9.03 -13.13
CA GLU A 15 29.30 10.30 -13.23
C GLU A 15 28.08 10.18 -14.15
N HIS A 16 26.99 10.84 -13.75
CA HIS A 16 25.71 10.90 -14.44
C HIS A 16 25.24 12.35 -14.50
N ALA A 17 24.55 12.71 -15.57
CA ALA A 17 23.77 13.94 -15.63
C ALA A 17 22.32 13.60 -15.28
N PHE A 18 21.85 14.05 -14.12
CA PHE A 18 20.46 13.88 -13.68
C PHE A 18 19.63 15.10 -14.11
N ILE A 19 18.46 14.85 -14.70
CA ILE A 19 17.50 15.90 -15.08
C ILE A 19 16.23 15.67 -14.26
N PRO A 20 15.85 16.57 -13.34
CA PRO A 20 14.60 16.44 -12.59
C PRO A 20 13.40 16.33 -13.52
N SER A 21 12.52 15.36 -13.25
CA SER A 21 11.26 15.21 -13.98
C SER A 21 10.22 16.21 -13.45
N GLU A 22 9.36 16.68 -14.36
CA GLU A 22 8.24 17.57 -14.05
C GLU A 22 6.94 16.76 -14.08
N TYR A 23 6.07 16.97 -13.08
CA TYR A 23 4.80 16.26 -12.93
C TYR A 23 3.62 17.24 -12.89
N PRO A 24 2.44 16.87 -13.41
CA PRO A 24 1.30 17.79 -13.46
C PRO A 24 0.61 17.90 -12.09
N CYS A 25 0.50 19.13 -11.56
CA CYS A 25 -0.39 19.42 -10.44
C CYS A 25 -1.85 19.46 -10.87
N GLY A 26 -2.78 19.20 -9.93
CA GLY A 26 -4.22 19.38 -10.16
C GLY A 26 -4.64 20.81 -10.52
N CYS A 27 -3.78 21.82 -10.29
CA CYS A 27 -3.97 23.18 -10.80
C CYS A 27 -3.49 23.41 -12.25
N GLY A 28 -2.88 22.39 -12.88
CA GLY A 28 -2.33 22.45 -14.24
C GLY A 28 -0.86 22.90 -14.32
N ALA A 29 -0.25 23.36 -13.23
CA ALA A 29 1.15 23.76 -13.24
C ALA A 29 2.10 22.54 -13.18
N PRO A 30 3.24 22.57 -13.89
CA PRO A 30 4.28 21.56 -13.74
C PRO A 30 5.00 21.72 -12.39
N VAL A 31 5.25 20.60 -11.71
CA VAL A 31 5.95 20.54 -10.42
C VAL A 31 7.20 19.69 -10.60
N ALA A 32 8.36 20.30 -10.42
CA ALA A 32 9.64 19.61 -10.30
C ALA A 32 10.00 19.44 -8.83
N VAL A 33 10.45 18.25 -8.44
CA VAL A 33 10.96 18.01 -7.08
C VAL A 33 12.33 18.68 -6.93
N PRO A 34 12.48 19.70 -6.05
CA PRO A 34 13.74 20.39 -5.86
C PRO A 34 14.77 19.48 -5.16
N LEU A 35 16.03 19.55 -5.61
CA LEU A 35 17.13 18.78 -5.01
C LEU A 35 17.83 19.59 -3.91
N ARG A 36 18.03 18.99 -2.74
CA ARG A 36 18.87 19.49 -1.66
C ARG A 36 20.29 18.94 -1.87
N ASP A 37 21.11 19.70 -2.60
CA ASP A 37 22.55 19.44 -2.80
C ASP A 37 22.93 18.18 -3.60
N ALA A 38 21.96 17.49 -4.21
CA ALA A 38 22.15 16.32 -5.08
C ALA A 38 23.00 15.20 -4.45
N VAL A 39 22.96 15.05 -3.13
CA VAL A 39 23.68 14.00 -2.41
C VAL A 39 23.12 12.64 -2.83
N PRO A 40 23.93 11.76 -3.46
CA PRO A 40 23.45 10.49 -3.98
C PRO A 40 23.51 9.40 -2.91
N VAL A 41 22.37 8.79 -2.63
CA VAL A 41 22.23 7.67 -1.71
C VAL A 41 21.87 6.40 -2.48
N ARG A 42 22.48 5.28 -2.09
CA ARG A 42 22.11 3.97 -2.63
C ARG A 42 20.80 3.51 -2.01
N VAL A 43 19.78 3.30 -2.84
CA VAL A 43 18.55 2.64 -2.41
C VAL A 43 18.83 1.14 -2.30
N ARG A 44 18.76 0.60 -1.08
CA ARG A 44 18.89 -0.85 -0.82
C ARG A 44 17.54 -1.53 -0.68
N HIS A 45 16.58 -0.83 -0.07
CA HIS A 45 15.21 -1.26 0.12
C HIS A 45 14.30 -0.13 -0.35
N ARG A 46 13.23 -0.47 -1.09
CA ARG A 46 12.29 0.50 -1.63
C ARG A 46 10.89 0.13 -1.18
N SER A 47 10.33 0.92 -0.28
CA SER A 47 8.89 0.89 -0.03
C SER A 47 8.18 1.91 -0.93
N TRP A 48 6.85 1.76 -1.08
CA TRP A 48 6.05 2.75 -1.79
C TRP A 48 6.19 4.13 -1.13
N ALA A 49 6.02 4.23 0.19
CA ALA A 49 6.14 5.48 0.93
C ALA A 49 7.52 6.15 0.73
N ASP A 50 8.59 5.36 0.76
CA ASP A 50 9.94 5.88 0.52
C ASP A 50 10.17 6.35 -0.91
N SER A 51 9.29 6.01 -1.86
CA SER A 51 9.41 6.38 -3.27
C SER A 51 8.77 7.74 -3.59
N TRP A 52 8.08 8.35 -2.64
CA TRP A 52 7.42 9.64 -2.78
C TRP A 52 8.01 10.66 -1.81
N THR A 53 7.91 11.94 -2.17
CA THR A 53 8.24 13.09 -1.32
C THR A 53 7.11 14.10 -1.36
N GLU A 54 6.88 14.77 -0.25
CA GLU A 54 5.94 15.89 -0.19
C GLU A 54 6.63 17.18 -0.60
N VAL A 55 6.08 17.83 -1.63
CA VAL A 55 6.53 19.12 -2.14
C VAL A 55 5.31 19.96 -2.47
N ASP A 56 5.33 21.21 -2.04
CA ASP A 56 4.29 22.18 -2.33
C ASP A 56 4.36 22.62 -3.80
N CYS A 57 3.21 22.70 -4.46
CA CYS A 57 3.16 23.25 -5.80
C CYS A 57 3.59 24.73 -5.76
N PRO A 58 4.63 25.15 -6.52
CA PRO A 58 5.08 26.54 -6.50
C PRO A 58 4.04 27.53 -7.06
N ALA A 59 3.03 27.04 -7.79
CA ALA A 59 1.97 27.87 -8.36
C ALA A 59 0.76 28.02 -7.44
N CYS A 60 0.27 26.93 -6.84
CA CYS A 60 -0.95 26.95 -6.02
C CYS A 60 -0.74 26.73 -4.52
N GLY A 61 0.50 26.45 -4.09
CA GLY A 61 0.88 26.24 -2.69
C GLY A 61 0.33 24.97 -2.05
N ARG A 62 -0.41 24.12 -2.79
CA ARG A 62 -0.96 22.88 -2.24
C ARG A 62 0.14 21.83 -2.07
N PRO A 63 0.21 21.14 -0.92
CA PRO A 63 1.10 20.00 -0.74
C PRO A 63 0.66 18.88 -1.69
N GLY A 64 1.65 18.20 -2.28
CA GLY A 64 1.42 17.04 -3.14
C GLY A 64 2.53 16.00 -2.94
N GLN A 65 2.19 14.74 -3.20
CA GLN A 65 3.16 13.64 -3.18
C GLN A 65 3.70 13.40 -4.58
N TRP A 66 5.02 13.50 -4.72
CA TRP A 66 5.73 13.42 -6.00
C TRP A 66 6.81 12.34 -5.96
N PRO A 67 7.10 11.66 -7.08
CA PRO A 67 8.15 10.64 -7.11
C PRO A 67 9.50 11.23 -6.68
N GLN A 68 10.21 10.48 -5.82
CA GLN A 68 11.56 10.84 -5.41
C GLN A 68 12.49 10.89 -6.65
N PRO A 69 13.47 11.82 -6.66
CA PRO A 69 14.40 11.96 -7.76
C PRO A 69 15.41 10.81 -7.76
N GLU A 70 15.07 9.75 -8.51
CA GLU A 70 15.81 8.49 -8.58
C GLU A 70 16.25 8.16 -10.01
N PHE A 71 17.38 7.45 -10.14
CA PHE A 71 17.79 6.85 -11.41
C PHE A 71 18.51 5.52 -11.20
N CYS A 72 18.49 4.66 -12.22
CA CYS A 72 19.23 3.41 -12.24
C CYS A 72 20.59 3.63 -12.93
N CYS A 73 21.68 3.39 -12.20
CA CYS A 73 23.01 3.34 -12.78
C CYS A 73 23.19 2.01 -13.55
N PRO A 74 23.87 1.98 -14.71
CA PRO A 74 24.16 0.73 -15.43
C PRO A 74 24.92 -0.34 -14.64
N CYS A 75 25.51 -0.01 -13.49
CA CYS A 75 26.09 -0.99 -12.58
C CYS A 75 25.05 -1.77 -11.74
N GLY A 76 23.75 -1.51 -11.93
CA GLY A 76 22.65 -2.16 -11.21
C GLY A 76 22.25 -1.46 -9.90
N THR A 77 22.85 -0.32 -9.56
CA THR A 77 22.49 0.44 -8.36
C THR A 77 21.42 1.48 -8.66
N THR A 78 20.32 1.46 -7.89
CA THR A 78 19.36 2.57 -7.83
C THR A 78 19.89 3.66 -6.91
N VAL A 79 19.96 4.89 -7.44
CA VAL A 79 20.46 6.06 -6.74
C VAL A 79 19.30 7.02 -6.51
N ARG A 80 19.14 7.49 -5.28
CA ARG A 80 18.21 8.55 -4.90
C ARG A 80 18.98 9.81 -4.56
N LEU A 81 18.46 10.96 -4.98
CA LEU A 81 18.96 12.27 -4.58
C LEU A 81 18.10 12.84 -3.45
N ALA A 82 18.71 13.54 -2.51
CA ALA A 82 17.96 14.21 -1.46
C ALA A 82 17.07 15.31 -2.06
N ALA A 83 15.77 15.26 -1.80
CA ALA A 83 14.82 16.33 -2.13
C ALA A 83 14.84 17.41 -1.04
N VAL A 84 14.48 18.66 -1.38
CA VAL A 84 14.11 19.66 -0.36
C VAL A 84 12.72 19.29 0.14
N PRO A 85 12.53 18.99 1.43
CA PRO A 85 11.19 18.77 1.96
C PRO A 85 10.33 20.03 1.75
N GLY A 86 9.06 19.87 1.40
CA GLY A 86 8.07 20.94 1.49
C GLY A 86 8.05 21.55 2.89
N ARG A 87 7.52 22.78 3.02
CA ARG A 87 7.46 23.46 4.32
C ARG A 87 6.56 22.61 5.24
N GLN A 88 7.17 21.82 6.10
CA GLN A 88 6.48 21.32 7.28
C GLN A 88 6.26 22.53 8.16
N ASP A 89 5.05 23.11 8.14
CA ASP A 89 4.65 24.02 9.20
C ASP A 89 4.69 23.22 10.49
N GLY A 90 5.78 23.42 11.24
CA GLY A 90 5.95 22.92 12.58
C GLY A 90 4.86 23.53 13.46
N SER A 91 3.85 22.73 13.76
CA SER A 91 3.15 22.85 15.03
C SER A 91 3.98 22.10 16.08
N THR A 92 5.04 22.76 16.56
CA THR A 92 5.58 22.45 17.88
C THR A 92 4.55 22.90 18.89
N GLY A 93 3.71 21.98 19.33
CA GLY A 93 3.07 22.02 20.63
C GLY A 93 3.79 21.01 21.51
N GLU A 94 4.93 21.40 22.07
CA GLU A 94 5.49 20.74 23.25
C GLU A 94 4.83 21.34 24.50
N ASP A 95 4.59 20.45 25.46
CA ASP A 95 4.01 20.65 26.80
C ASP A 95 2.47 20.58 26.90
N ALA A 96 1.95 19.38 26.63
CA ALA A 96 0.91 18.79 27.48
C ALA A 96 1.41 17.41 27.94
N GLU A 97 1.67 17.34 29.25
CA GLU A 97 2.02 16.16 30.03
C GLU A 97 1.36 14.86 29.54
N ALA A 98 2.20 13.84 29.45
CA ALA A 98 1.93 12.44 29.77
C ALA A 98 0.49 12.14 30.25
N ALA A 99 -0.36 11.81 29.29
CA ALA A 99 -1.20 10.64 29.37
C ALA A 99 -0.96 9.94 28.02
N ASP A 100 0.03 9.07 27.89
CA ASP A 100 -0.13 7.66 28.28
C ASP A 100 -1.60 7.28 28.51
N ALA A 101 -2.45 7.53 27.49
CA ALA A 101 -3.45 6.53 27.17
C ALA A 101 -2.64 5.34 26.67
N ALA A 102 -2.18 4.53 27.61
CA ALA A 102 -2.15 3.10 27.45
C ALA A 102 -3.31 2.75 26.52
N GLU A 103 -3.00 2.40 25.26
CA GLU A 103 -3.97 1.70 24.44
C GLU A 103 -4.30 0.46 25.23
N ASP A 104 -5.40 0.56 25.98
CA ASP A 104 -5.99 -0.57 26.67
C ASP A 104 -6.18 -1.63 25.59
N PRO A 105 -5.55 -2.81 25.69
CA PRO A 105 -5.66 -3.86 24.68
C PRO A 105 -7.07 -4.50 24.62
N ARG A 106 -8.10 -3.77 25.05
CA ARG A 106 -9.50 -4.19 25.15
C ARG A 106 -10.51 -3.09 24.81
N ALA A 107 -10.14 -2.10 23.99
CA ALA A 107 -11.15 -1.26 23.37
C ALA A 107 -12.05 -2.13 22.47
N GLU A 108 -13.26 -2.42 22.94
CA GLU A 108 -14.29 -3.13 22.17
C GLU A 108 -14.35 -2.52 20.76
N ARG A 109 -14.08 -3.34 19.73
CA ARG A 109 -14.00 -2.88 18.35
C ARG A 109 -15.22 -2.03 18.01
N SER A 110 -14.98 -0.77 17.63
CA SER A 110 -16.04 0.10 17.11
C SER A 110 -16.76 -0.57 15.94
N ALA A 111 -18.04 -0.27 15.71
CA ALA A 111 -18.78 -0.88 14.59
C ALA A 111 -18.09 -0.59 13.24
N PHE A 112 -17.97 -1.61 12.40
CA PHE A 112 -17.42 -1.46 11.05
C PHE A 112 -18.25 -0.44 10.26
N ARG A 113 -17.57 0.46 9.54
CA ARG A 113 -18.21 1.47 8.69
C ARG A 113 -18.03 1.05 7.22
N PRO A 114 -19.09 0.57 6.55
CA PRO A 114 -18.98 0.08 5.17
C PRO A 114 -18.58 1.17 4.18
N LEU A 115 -17.81 0.79 3.17
CA LEU A 115 -17.44 1.63 2.03
C LEU A 115 -18.18 1.14 0.77
N THR A 116 -19.06 1.96 0.22
CA THR A 116 -19.83 1.60 -0.99
C THR A 116 -18.90 1.33 -2.16
N ILE A 117 -19.08 0.18 -2.82
CA ILE A 117 -18.21 -0.27 -3.91
C ILE A 117 -18.82 0.14 -5.26
N ARG A 118 -18.13 0.99 -6.01
CA ARG A 118 -18.52 1.39 -7.38
C ARG A 118 -17.50 0.95 -8.43
N THR A 119 -16.26 0.73 -8.01
CA THR A 119 -15.12 0.37 -8.85
C THR A 119 -14.31 -0.76 -8.21
N ALA A 120 -13.43 -1.39 -9.00
CA ALA A 120 -12.48 -2.37 -8.47
C ALA A 120 -11.56 -1.78 -7.38
N CYS A 121 -11.16 -0.50 -7.50
CA CYS A 121 -10.38 0.20 -6.49
C CYS A 121 -11.16 0.33 -5.17
N ASP A 122 -12.47 0.60 -5.23
CA ASP A 122 -13.31 0.68 -4.03
C ASP A 122 -13.42 -0.67 -3.33
N ALA A 123 -13.46 -1.78 -4.08
CA ALA A 123 -13.47 -3.13 -3.51
C ALA A 123 -12.18 -3.42 -2.73
N VAL A 124 -11.03 -3.00 -3.28
CA VAL A 124 -9.74 -3.12 -2.59
C VAL A 124 -9.67 -2.22 -1.37
N ALA A 125 -10.12 -0.97 -1.47
CA ALA A 125 -10.16 -0.05 -0.33
C ALA A 125 -11.08 -0.55 0.80
N CYS A 126 -12.22 -1.14 0.44
CA CYS A 126 -13.15 -1.77 1.38
C CYS A 126 -12.49 -2.94 2.11
N ALA A 127 -11.84 -3.85 1.39
CA ALA A 127 -11.11 -4.97 1.98
C ALA A 127 -9.93 -4.52 2.86
N GLU A 128 -9.18 -3.50 2.45
CA GLU A 128 -8.11 -2.86 3.24
C GLU A 128 -8.65 -2.31 4.58
N GLN A 129 -9.73 -1.54 4.53
CA GLN A 129 -10.38 -0.97 5.71
C GLN A 129 -10.90 -2.07 6.65
N PHE A 130 -11.47 -3.13 6.08
CA PHE A 130 -11.95 -4.27 6.85
C PHE A 130 -10.82 -5.01 7.56
N LEU A 131 -9.70 -5.27 6.90
CA LEU A 131 -8.56 -5.92 7.55
C LEU A 131 -7.95 -5.04 8.66
N ARG A 132 -7.87 -3.72 8.45
CA ARG A 132 -7.44 -2.79 9.51
C ARG A 132 -8.41 -2.79 10.70
N TRP A 133 -9.71 -2.80 10.43
CA TRP A 133 -10.73 -2.95 11.45
C TRP A 133 -10.62 -4.29 12.19
N LEU A 134 -10.21 -5.36 11.48
CA LEU A 134 -9.81 -6.65 12.02
C LEU A 134 -8.45 -6.64 12.76
N GLY A 135 -7.85 -5.48 12.99
CA GLY A 135 -6.67 -5.34 13.83
C GLY A 135 -5.36 -5.72 13.14
N PHE A 136 -5.38 -5.94 11.82
CA PHE A 136 -4.15 -6.03 11.05
C PHE A 136 -3.54 -4.62 10.91
N ALA A 137 -2.39 -4.41 11.54
CA ALA A 137 -1.64 -3.17 11.41
C ALA A 137 -1.06 -3.02 10.01
N ASP A 138 -0.84 -1.78 9.57
CA ASP A 138 -0.09 -1.46 8.34
C ASP A 138 -0.53 -2.19 7.05
N VAL A 139 -1.79 -2.64 6.96
CA VAL A 139 -2.32 -3.19 5.70
C VAL A 139 -2.36 -2.06 4.67
N ARG A 140 -1.81 -2.28 3.49
CA ARG A 140 -1.75 -1.32 2.38
C ARG A 140 -2.21 -2.00 1.11
N SER A 141 -2.96 -1.28 0.29
CA SER A 141 -3.27 -1.71 -1.07
C SER A 141 -2.04 -1.62 -1.98
N ALA A 142 -1.83 -2.64 -2.79
CA ALA A 142 -0.74 -2.74 -3.76
C ALA A 142 -1.17 -2.17 -5.12
N MET A 143 -1.70 -0.95 -5.15
CA MET A 143 -2.18 -0.30 -6.38
C MET A 143 -1.14 0.66 -6.98
N PRO A 144 -0.97 0.70 -8.33
CA PRO A 144 -1.67 -0.12 -9.33
C PRO A 144 -1.18 -1.57 -9.36
N ARG A 145 -2.11 -2.49 -9.67
CA ARG A 145 -1.90 -3.94 -9.73
C ARG A 145 -0.62 -4.27 -10.50
N ARG A 146 0.38 -4.83 -9.81
CA ARG A 146 1.58 -5.39 -10.45
C ARG A 146 1.24 -6.81 -10.92
N GLU A 147 2.09 -7.42 -11.73
CA GLU A 147 1.91 -8.80 -12.22
C GLU A 147 1.74 -9.87 -11.11
N ALA A 148 2.01 -9.52 -9.86
CA ALA A 148 1.65 -10.32 -8.69
C ALA A 148 0.16 -10.07 -8.35
N ASP A 149 -0.63 -11.13 -8.39
CA ASP A 149 -2.10 -11.18 -8.22
C ASP A 149 -2.59 -10.83 -6.79
N LEU A 150 -1.82 -10.03 -6.04
CA LEU A 150 -2.09 -9.64 -4.66
C LEU A 150 -2.43 -8.17 -4.59
N ASP A 151 -3.58 -7.87 -3.98
CA ASP A 151 -4.11 -6.52 -3.92
C ASP A 151 -3.86 -5.85 -2.55
N LEU A 152 -3.58 -6.64 -1.50
CA LEU A 152 -3.40 -6.17 -0.12
C LEU A 152 -2.14 -6.79 0.50
N ARG A 153 -1.37 -5.99 1.23
CA ARG A 153 -0.23 -6.46 2.03
C ARG A 153 -0.09 -5.72 3.36
N GLY A 154 0.16 -6.47 4.41
CA GLY A 154 0.60 -5.99 5.72
C GLY A 154 1.69 -6.90 6.29
N PRO A 155 2.21 -6.60 7.49
CA PRO A 155 3.25 -7.38 8.16
C PRO A 155 2.79 -8.77 8.62
N GLU A 156 1.48 -8.99 8.78
CA GLU A 156 0.90 -10.27 9.23
C GLU A 156 -0.10 -10.88 8.23
N VAL A 157 -0.41 -10.16 7.15
CA VAL A 157 -1.51 -10.50 6.23
C VAL A 157 -1.19 -10.17 4.78
N VAL A 158 -1.65 -11.03 3.89
CA VAL A 158 -1.72 -10.77 2.45
C VAL A 158 -3.14 -11.04 1.98
N GLY A 159 -3.60 -10.26 1.02
CA GLY A 159 -4.95 -10.43 0.50
C GLY A 159 -5.05 -10.24 -0.99
N GLN A 160 -6.00 -10.97 -1.57
CA GLN A 160 -6.40 -10.85 -2.97
C GLN A 160 -7.87 -10.46 -3.03
N VAL A 161 -8.19 -9.55 -3.94
CA VAL A 161 -9.55 -9.08 -4.18
C VAL A 161 -9.90 -9.37 -5.63
N ASN A 162 -10.91 -10.19 -5.85
CA ASN A 162 -11.44 -10.43 -7.18
C ASN A 162 -12.65 -9.52 -7.46
N PRO A 163 -12.51 -8.43 -8.24
CA PRO A 163 -13.60 -7.55 -8.59
C PRO A 163 -14.40 -8.05 -9.82
N ALA A 164 -14.05 -9.20 -10.39
CA ALA A 164 -14.75 -9.72 -11.56
C ALA A 164 -16.19 -10.11 -11.24
N THR A 165 -17.03 -10.10 -12.28
CA THR A 165 -18.42 -10.57 -12.21
C THR A 165 -18.54 -12.09 -12.34
N SER A 166 -17.42 -12.80 -12.55
CA SER A 166 -17.34 -14.26 -12.53
C SER A 166 -16.79 -14.77 -11.18
N PRO A 167 -17.29 -15.90 -10.66
CA PRO A 167 -16.78 -16.48 -9.41
C PRO A 167 -15.27 -16.76 -9.45
N THR A 168 -14.64 -16.70 -8.28
CA THR A 168 -13.21 -17.02 -8.12
C THR A 168 -13.00 -18.54 -8.14
N GLY A 169 -12.02 -18.99 -8.93
CA GLY A 169 -11.68 -20.41 -9.12
C GLY A 169 -10.70 -20.93 -8.07
N PRO A 170 -10.41 -22.25 -8.10
CA PRO A 170 -9.54 -22.90 -7.12
C PRO A 170 -8.05 -22.52 -7.29
N ARG A 171 -7.61 -22.21 -8.51
CA ARG A 171 -6.20 -21.85 -8.78
C ARG A 171 -5.79 -20.56 -8.08
N GLU A 172 -6.68 -19.58 -8.05
CA GLU A 172 -6.47 -18.31 -7.35
C GLU A 172 -6.30 -18.55 -5.85
N ILE A 173 -7.13 -19.41 -5.26
CA ILE A 173 -7.04 -19.77 -3.83
C ILE A 173 -5.70 -20.45 -3.51
N GLU A 174 -5.29 -21.43 -4.32
CA GLU A 174 -4.03 -22.14 -4.12
C GLU A 174 -2.81 -21.22 -4.28
N THR A 175 -2.85 -20.32 -5.26
CA THR A 175 -1.78 -19.36 -5.50
C THR A 175 -1.63 -18.39 -4.33
N LEU A 176 -2.76 -17.85 -3.84
CA LEU A 176 -2.79 -16.98 -2.68
C LEU A 176 -2.28 -17.70 -1.41
N TRP A 177 -2.70 -18.95 -1.20
CA TRP A 177 -2.24 -19.75 -0.07
C TRP A 177 -0.73 -20.02 -0.10
N LEU A 178 -0.19 -20.42 -1.27
CA LEU A 178 1.25 -20.61 -1.45
C LEU A 178 2.03 -19.33 -1.16
N HIS A 179 1.47 -18.17 -1.54
CA HIS A 179 2.09 -16.89 -1.25
C HIS A 179 2.11 -16.59 0.26
N GLY A 180 0.99 -16.77 0.94
CA GLY A 180 0.92 -16.62 2.40
C GLY A 180 1.89 -17.55 3.12
N MET A 181 1.95 -18.82 2.73
CA MET A 181 2.91 -19.76 3.30
C MET A 181 4.37 -19.37 3.07
N ALA A 182 4.72 -18.93 1.86
CA ALA A 182 6.09 -18.56 1.52
C ALA A 182 6.60 -17.39 2.37
N GLU A 183 5.73 -16.43 2.67
CA GLU A 183 6.05 -15.24 3.47
C GLU A 183 5.68 -15.43 4.97
N SER A 184 5.12 -16.58 5.35
CA SER A 184 4.56 -16.84 6.69
C SER A 184 3.50 -15.82 7.13
N LEU A 185 2.64 -15.41 6.19
CA LEU A 185 1.57 -14.42 6.38
C LEU A 185 0.19 -15.08 6.31
N THR A 186 -0.77 -14.49 7.01
CA THR A 186 -2.18 -14.90 6.91
C THR A 186 -2.71 -14.51 5.53
N ALA A 187 -3.16 -15.48 4.75
CA ALA A 187 -3.70 -15.22 3.41
C ALA A 187 -5.23 -15.08 3.47
N VAL A 188 -5.81 -14.01 2.91
CA VAL A 188 -7.27 -13.76 2.93
C VAL A 188 -7.77 -13.43 1.54
N ALA A 189 -8.85 -14.08 1.10
CA ALA A 189 -9.45 -13.81 -0.20
C ALA A 189 -10.75 -13.03 -0.05
N PHE A 190 -10.97 -12.09 -0.99
CA PHE A 190 -12.23 -11.36 -1.16
C PHE A 190 -12.72 -11.53 -2.60
N SER A 191 -14.03 -11.68 -2.80
CA SER A 191 -14.63 -11.78 -4.13
C SER A 191 -15.97 -11.06 -4.22
N LEU A 192 -16.22 -10.30 -5.30
CA LEU A 192 -17.54 -9.72 -5.56
C LEU A 192 -18.56 -10.76 -6.04
N ALA A 193 -18.16 -11.64 -6.96
CA ALA A 193 -19.02 -12.68 -7.53
C ALA A 193 -19.01 -14.00 -6.72
N GLY A 194 -18.34 -14.01 -5.57
CA GLY A 194 -18.17 -15.20 -4.74
C GLY A 194 -17.20 -16.21 -5.34
N TYR A 195 -17.40 -17.49 -4.98
CA TYR A 195 -16.43 -18.56 -5.22
C TYR A 195 -17.09 -19.77 -5.85
N GLU A 196 -16.37 -20.43 -6.76
CA GLU A 196 -16.74 -21.74 -7.25
C GLU A 196 -16.80 -22.76 -6.09
N ARG A 197 -17.52 -23.87 -6.30
CA ARG A 197 -17.64 -24.90 -5.26
C ARG A 197 -16.29 -25.53 -4.92
N GLU A 198 -15.49 -25.81 -5.95
CA GLU A 198 -14.15 -26.38 -5.78
C GLU A 198 -13.22 -25.42 -5.05
N ALA A 199 -13.30 -24.12 -5.36
CA ALA A 199 -12.53 -23.09 -4.65
C ALA A 199 -12.87 -23.03 -3.16
N ARG A 200 -14.16 -23.17 -2.79
CA ARG A 200 -14.58 -23.22 -1.38
C ARG A 200 -14.06 -24.47 -0.67
N SER A 201 -14.28 -25.65 -1.24
CA SER A 201 -13.75 -26.90 -0.68
C SER A 201 -12.24 -26.84 -0.48
N ARG A 202 -11.52 -26.27 -1.46
CA ARG A 202 -10.07 -26.12 -1.38
C ARG A 202 -9.64 -25.14 -0.30
N ALA A 203 -10.33 -24.00 -0.16
CA ALA A 203 -10.06 -23.05 0.90
C ALA A 203 -10.28 -23.66 2.30
N ASP A 204 -11.28 -24.51 2.46
CA ASP A 204 -11.57 -25.20 3.73
C ASP A 204 -10.44 -26.16 4.13
N GLU A 205 -9.92 -26.93 3.17
CA GLU A 205 -8.75 -27.80 3.38
C GLU A 205 -7.51 -27.00 3.78
N LEU A 206 -7.30 -25.84 3.13
CA LEU A 206 -6.14 -24.98 3.35
C LEU A 206 -6.30 -24.01 4.53
N ARG A 207 -7.47 -24.00 5.18
CA ARG A 207 -7.85 -23.04 6.22
C ARG A 207 -7.69 -21.57 5.77
N LEU A 208 -7.98 -21.28 4.50
CA LEU A 208 -7.89 -19.95 3.94
C LEU A 208 -9.22 -19.19 4.15
N PRO A 209 -9.24 -18.05 4.89
CA PRO A 209 -10.42 -17.22 5.07
C PRO A 209 -10.97 -16.65 3.76
N LEU A 210 -12.24 -16.92 3.47
CA LEU A 210 -12.96 -16.41 2.31
C LEU A 210 -14.04 -15.39 2.69
N PHE A 211 -14.07 -14.27 1.98
CA PHE A 211 -15.10 -13.24 2.15
C PHE A 211 -15.77 -12.87 0.81
N VAL A 212 -17.09 -12.69 0.84
CA VAL A 212 -17.82 -12.05 -0.26
C VAL A 212 -18.00 -10.58 0.05
N LEU A 213 -17.68 -9.73 -0.92
CA LEU A 213 -17.97 -8.31 -0.86
C LEU A 213 -19.29 -8.04 -1.58
N ASP A 214 -20.23 -7.37 -0.91
CA ASP A 214 -21.40 -6.80 -1.57
C ASP A 214 -21.13 -5.35 -2.00
N LEU A 215 -21.98 -4.80 -2.89
CA LEU A 215 -21.82 -3.42 -3.34
C LEU A 215 -22.08 -2.39 -2.23
N THR A 216 -22.63 -2.81 -1.09
CA THR A 216 -22.82 -1.95 0.09
C THR A 216 -21.53 -1.78 0.89
N GLY A 217 -20.55 -2.67 0.69
CA GLY A 217 -19.23 -2.61 1.28
C GLY A 217 -19.09 -3.38 2.58
N THR A 218 -19.95 -4.36 2.87
CA THR A 218 -19.81 -5.18 4.08
C THR A 218 -19.29 -6.57 3.71
N PRO A 219 -18.04 -6.92 4.06
CA PRO A 219 -17.52 -8.26 3.80
C PRO A 219 -18.26 -9.32 4.62
N GLN A 220 -18.75 -10.37 3.96
CA GLN A 220 -19.45 -11.49 4.57
C GLN A 220 -18.55 -12.74 4.59
N PRO A 221 -18.36 -13.40 5.75
CA PRO A 221 -17.60 -14.64 5.81
C PRO A 221 -18.31 -15.74 5.03
N VAL A 222 -17.55 -16.56 4.30
CA VAL A 222 -18.09 -17.65 3.47
C VAL A 222 -17.76 -19.02 4.04
N ASN A 223 -16.75 -19.12 4.91
CA ASN A 223 -16.31 -20.38 5.50
C ASN A 223 -15.84 -20.26 6.95
N ASP A 224 -15.69 -21.42 7.60
CA ASP A 224 -15.28 -21.53 9.01
C ASP A 224 -13.95 -20.82 9.31
N ALA A 225 -13.02 -20.80 8.36
CA ALA A 225 -11.75 -20.09 8.51
C ALA A 225 -11.96 -18.57 8.62
N ALA A 226 -12.88 -18.00 7.82
CA ALA A 226 -13.28 -16.60 7.92
C ALA A 226 -13.99 -16.30 9.25
N ASP A 227 -14.91 -17.16 9.68
CA ASP A 227 -15.58 -17.01 10.98
C ASP A 227 -14.62 -17.12 12.16
N THR A 228 -13.59 -17.96 12.05
CA THR A 228 -12.53 -18.08 13.05
C THR A 228 -11.68 -16.82 13.07
N LEU A 229 -11.27 -16.30 11.91
CA LEU A 229 -10.53 -15.03 11.82
C LEU A 229 -11.29 -13.86 12.45
N LEU A 230 -12.61 -13.78 12.24
CA LEU A 230 -13.47 -12.76 12.84
C LEU A 230 -13.53 -12.84 14.37
N ARG A 231 -13.47 -14.06 14.92
CA ARG A 231 -13.53 -14.33 16.37
C ARG A 231 -12.18 -14.16 17.06
N ASP A 232 -11.11 -14.67 16.47
CA ASP A 232 -9.78 -14.70 17.09
C ASP A 232 -9.17 -13.32 17.26
N ARG A 233 -9.55 -12.37 16.39
CA ARG A 233 -9.06 -11.00 16.45
C ARG A 233 -10.03 -10.07 17.18
N ARG A 234 -11.14 -10.55 17.74
CA ARG A 234 -12.24 -9.73 18.27
C ARG A 234 -11.93 -9.07 19.60
#